data_AF-A0A423PIL7-F1
#
_entry.id   AF-A0A423PIL7-F1
#
_cell.length_a   1.000
_cell.length_b   1.000
_cell.length_c   1.000
_cell.angle_alpha   90.00
_cell.angle_beta   90.00
_cell.angle_gamma   90.00
#
_symmetry.space_group_name_H-M   'P 1'
#
loop_
_entity.id
_entity.type
_entity.pdbx_description
1 polymer ?
#
loop_
_entity_poly.entity_id
_entity_poly.type
_entity_poly.pdbx_seq_one_letter_code
_entity_poly.pdbx_strand_id
1 'polypeptide(L)'
;MSDGPDAETIVAAMRALLDAREAGRTVCPSEVARRLAGGNDGDWRALMPAVRRVAAERARAGELVVTQRGRAVDALRARGPIRIGYAD
;
A
#
# COMPACT_ATOMS: atom_id res chain seq x y z
N MET A 1 -0.53 -14.64 18.31
CA MET A 1 -0.97 -14.72 16.90
C MET A 1 -1.25 -13.29 16.49
N SER A 2 -0.55 -12.74 15.50
CA SER A 2 -0.83 -11.37 15.08
C SER A 2 -2.14 -11.36 14.30
N ASP A 3 -3.17 -10.69 14.82
CA ASP A 3 -4.54 -10.62 14.26
C ASP A 3 -4.64 -9.79 12.96
N GLY A 4 -3.60 -9.78 12.13
CA GLY A 4 -3.54 -8.99 10.90
C GLY A 4 -2.87 -9.74 9.75
N PRO A 5 -3.16 -9.33 8.49
CA PRO A 5 -2.54 -9.94 7.32
C PRO A 5 -1.01 -9.79 7.38
N ASP A 6 -0.30 -10.84 6.98
CA ASP A 6 1.15 -10.79 6.87
C ASP A 6 1.62 -9.88 5.71
N ALA A 7 2.92 -9.65 5.64
CA ALA A 7 3.51 -8.75 4.67
C ALA A 7 3.24 -9.21 3.22
N GLU A 8 3.32 -10.52 2.95
CA GLU A 8 3.13 -11.07 1.60
C GLU A 8 1.68 -10.92 1.14
N THR A 9 0.70 -11.11 2.03
CA THR A 9 -0.71 -10.85 1.76
C THR A 9 -0.95 -9.37 1.41
N ILE A 10 -0.29 -8.45 2.13
CA ILE A 10 -0.37 -7.01 1.84
C ILE A 10 0.25 -6.69 0.48
N VAL A 11 1.41 -7.27 0.13
CA VAL A 11 2.05 -7.09 -1.18
C VAL A 11 1.16 -7.62 -2.30
N ALA A 12 0.59 -8.82 -2.13
CA ALA A 12 -0.32 -9.40 -3.12
C ALA A 12 -1.55 -8.50 -3.35
N ALA A 13 -2.11 -7.91 -2.29
CA ALA A 13 -3.21 -6.96 -2.42
C ALA A 13 -2.80 -5.66 -3.14
N MET A 14 -1.60 -5.13 -2.88
CA MET A 14 -1.06 -3.97 -3.61
C MET A 14 -0.92 -4.28 -5.10
N ARG A 15 -0.27 -5.39 -5.45
CA ARG A 15 -0.04 -5.82 -6.85
C ARG A 15 -1.36 -6.05 -7.57
N ALA A 16 -2.28 -6.80 -6.97
CA ALA A 16 -3.60 -7.03 -7.57
C ALA A 16 -4.37 -5.72 -7.86
N LEU A 17 -4.25 -4.71 -6.99
CA LEU A 17 -4.88 -3.40 -7.23
C LEU A 17 -4.15 -2.54 -8.26
N LEU A 18 -2.84 -2.73 -8.44
CA LEU A 18 -2.06 -2.06 -9.48
C LEU A 18 -2.28 -2.72 -10.85
N ASP A 19 -2.27 -4.05 -10.91
CA ASP A 19 -2.48 -4.85 -12.13
C ASP A 19 -3.88 -4.67 -12.71
N ALA A 20 -4.87 -4.35 -11.87
CA ALA A 20 -6.23 -4.01 -12.31
C ALA A 20 -6.35 -2.61 -12.94
N ARG A 21 -5.26 -1.83 -13.02
CA ARG A 21 -5.24 -0.48 -13.60
C ARG A 21 -4.38 -0.45 -14.87
N GLU A 22 -4.56 0.61 -15.65
CA GLU A 22 -3.66 0.93 -16.75
C GLU A 22 -2.22 1.15 -16.24
N ALA A 23 -1.24 0.90 -17.10
CA ALA A 23 0.18 1.07 -16.78
C ALA A 23 0.49 2.49 -16.27
N GLY A 24 1.35 2.60 -15.25
CA GLY A 24 1.73 3.87 -14.62
C GLY A 24 0.66 4.45 -13.67
N ARG A 25 -0.50 3.82 -13.52
CA ARG A 25 -1.49 4.23 -12.51
C ARG A 25 -1.07 3.72 -11.13
N THR A 26 -1.48 4.48 -10.12
CA THR A 26 -1.13 4.23 -8.71
C THR A 26 -2.37 3.86 -7.92
N VAL A 27 -2.18 3.27 -6.74
CA VAL A 27 -3.20 3.04 -5.68
C VAL A 27 -2.86 3.89 -4.45
N CYS A 28 -3.73 3.98 -3.46
CA CYS A 28 -3.39 4.53 -2.14
C CYS A 28 -3.50 3.47 -1.03
N PRO A 29 -2.91 3.71 0.16
CA PRO A 29 -2.94 2.74 1.26
C PRO A 29 -4.35 2.31 1.65
N SER A 30 -5.33 3.22 1.68
CA SER A 30 -6.71 2.91 2.10
C SER A 30 -7.42 1.96 1.14
N GLU A 31 -7.10 2.00 -0.16
CA GLU A 31 -7.62 1.03 -1.13
C GLU A 31 -7.12 -0.38 -0.80
N VAL A 32 -5.84 -0.51 -0.49
CA VAL A 32 -5.21 -1.78 -0.08
C VAL A 32 -5.83 -2.31 1.22
N ALA A 33 -5.97 -1.46 2.25
CA ALA A 33 -6.55 -1.90 3.51
C ALA A 33 -8.02 -2.30 3.39
N ARG A 34 -8.82 -1.56 2.60
CA ARG A 34 -10.24 -1.93 2.36
C ARG A 34 -10.37 -3.27 1.64
N ARG A 35 -9.48 -3.52 0.66
CA ARG A 35 -9.39 -4.82 -0.03
C ARG A 35 -9.11 -5.96 0.96
N LEU A 36 -8.19 -5.74 1.89
CA LEU A 36 -7.79 -6.72 2.92
C LEU A 36 -8.86 -6.94 4.00
N ALA A 37 -9.61 -5.90 4.36
CA ALA A 37 -10.71 -5.97 5.34
C ALA A 37 -11.96 -6.71 4.81
N GLY A 38 -11.97 -7.15 3.55
CA GLY A 38 -13.04 -8.00 3.01
C GLY A 38 -14.39 -7.30 2.80
N GLY A 39 -14.42 -5.96 2.70
CA GLY A 39 -15.63 -5.20 2.38
C GLY A 39 -16.68 -5.08 3.50
N ASN A 40 -16.52 -5.77 4.63
CA ASN A 40 -17.25 -5.46 5.86
C ASN A 40 -16.57 -4.28 6.57
N ASP A 41 -17.29 -3.61 7.49
CA ASP A 41 -16.77 -2.58 8.40
C ASP A 41 -15.70 -3.10 9.39
N GLY A 42 -14.89 -4.08 9.00
CA GLY A 42 -13.62 -4.36 9.65
C GLY A 42 -12.79 -3.09 9.69
N ASP A 43 -12.02 -2.90 10.77
CA ASP A 43 -11.25 -1.70 10.99
C ASP A 43 -10.06 -1.60 10.02
N TRP A 44 -10.35 -1.30 8.75
CA TRP A 44 -9.36 -1.10 7.71
C TRP A 44 -8.39 0.04 8.09
N ARG A 45 -8.80 0.95 8.99
CA ARG A 45 -7.92 1.99 9.51
C ARG A 45 -6.83 1.39 10.40
N ALA A 46 -7.14 0.35 11.18
CA ALA A 46 -6.14 -0.41 11.94
C ALA A 46 -5.09 -1.09 11.04
N LEU A 47 -5.41 -1.37 9.78
CA LEU A 47 -4.45 -1.94 8.81
C LEU A 47 -3.51 -0.89 8.19
N MET A 48 -3.80 0.42 8.32
CA MET A 48 -2.98 1.48 7.71
C MET A 48 -1.52 1.49 8.11
N PRO A 49 -1.14 1.31 9.39
CA PRO A 49 0.27 1.23 9.78
C PRO A 49 0.99 0.08 9.09
N ALA A 50 0.35 -1.10 9.01
CA ALA A 50 0.94 -2.28 8.36
C ALA A 50 1.10 -2.07 6.85
N VAL A 51 0.08 -1.54 6.17
CA VAL A 51 0.13 -1.23 4.74
C VAL A 51 1.25 -0.21 4.43
N ARG A 52 1.37 0.85 5.23
CA ARG A 52 2.45 1.85 5.05
C ARG A 52 3.83 1.26 5.28
N ARG A 53 3.99 0.40 6.28
CA ARG A 53 5.26 -0.29 6.55
C ARG A 53 5.69 -1.15 5.37
N VAL A 54 4.80 -2.01 4.88
CA VAL A 54 5.09 -2.88 3.74
C VAL A 54 5.37 -2.07 2.48
N ALA A 55 4.60 -1.00 2.23
CA ALA A 55 4.87 -0.11 1.08
C ALA A 55 6.26 0.54 1.15
N ALA A 56 6.69 0.98 2.35
CA ALA A 56 8.03 1.52 2.54
C ALA A 56 9.13 0.47 2.33
N GLU A 57 8.93 -0.76 2.83
CA GLU A 57 9.86 -1.87 2.65
C GLU A 57 10.04 -2.20 1.17
N ARG A 58 8.94 -2.35 0.42
CA ARG A 58 9.00 -2.64 -1.02
C ARG A 58 9.56 -1.48 -1.84
N ALA A 59 9.34 -0.25 -1.40
CA ALA A 59 9.97 0.91 -2.02
C ALA A 59 11.49 0.95 -1.81
N ARG A 60 11.97 0.56 -0.62
CA ARG A 60 13.41 0.43 -0.36
C ARG A 60 14.03 -0.74 -1.13
N ALA A 61 13.25 -1.79 -1.40
CA ALA A 61 13.66 -2.92 -2.23
C ALA A 61 13.63 -2.63 -3.75
N GLY A 62 13.14 -1.44 -4.16
CA GLY A 62 13.03 -1.07 -5.57
C GLY A 62 11.90 -1.77 -6.33
N GLU A 63 10.96 -2.43 -5.64
CA GLU A 63 9.83 -3.11 -6.28
C GLU A 63 8.66 -2.16 -6.53
N LEU A 64 8.47 -1.17 -5.64
CA LEU A 64 7.40 -0.19 -5.70
C LEU A 64 7.98 1.22 -5.58
N VAL A 65 7.21 2.23 -5.97
CA VAL A 65 7.47 3.63 -5.65
C VAL A 65 6.33 4.19 -4.83
N VAL A 66 6.68 4.91 -3.76
CA VAL A 66 5.71 5.68 -2.98
C VAL A 66 5.90 7.15 -3.26
N THR A 67 4.85 7.82 -3.71
CA THR A 67 4.90 9.25 -4.04
C THR A 67 3.90 10.06 -3.22
N GLN A 68 4.25 11.31 -2.94
CA GLN A 68 3.37 12.32 -2.40
C GLN A 68 3.53 13.59 -3.22
N ARG A 69 2.42 14.09 -3.77
CA ARG A 69 2.41 15.28 -4.65
C ARG A 69 3.44 15.13 -5.79
N GLY A 70 3.52 13.94 -6.39
CA GLY A 70 4.42 13.62 -7.49
C GLY A 70 5.89 13.40 -7.11
N ARG A 71 6.26 13.49 -5.83
CA ARG A 71 7.65 13.28 -5.36
C ARG A 71 7.78 11.96 -4.60
N ALA A 72 8.87 11.23 -4.83
CA ALA A 72 9.17 10.02 -4.06
C ALA A 72 9.34 10.35 -2.56
N VAL A 73 8.73 9.54 -1.70
CA VAL A 73 8.76 9.72 -0.24
C VAL A 73 8.81 8.37 0.49
N ASP A 74 9.31 8.37 1.72
CA ASP A 74 9.16 7.22 2.62
C ASP A 74 7.73 7.20 3.19
N ALA A 75 6.98 6.11 2.96
CA ALA A 75 5.60 5.95 3.41
C ALA A 75 5.43 6.01 4.94
N LEU A 76 6.49 5.70 5.71
CA LEU A 76 6.50 5.77 7.18
C LEU A 76 6.69 7.20 7.70
N ARG A 77 7.30 8.09 6.89
CA ARG A 77 7.55 9.48 7.28
C ARG A 77 6.53 10.45 6.67
N ALA A 78 5.97 10.12 5.51
CA ALA A 78 5.02 10.95 4.79
C ALA A 78 3.71 11.11 5.57
N ARG A 79 3.34 12.36 5.88
CA ARG A 79 2.06 12.70 6.53
C ARG A 79 0.98 12.93 5.49
N GLY A 80 -0.21 12.38 5.72
CA GLY A 80 -1.34 12.55 4.81
C GLY A 80 -1.30 11.61 3.59
N PRO A 81 -2.08 11.92 2.53
CA PRO A 81 -2.25 11.03 1.38
C PRO A 81 -0.95 10.77 0.64
N ILE A 82 -0.75 9.51 0.27
CA ILE A 82 0.36 9.01 -0.55
C ILE A 82 -0.20 8.09 -1.64
N ARG A 83 0.57 7.92 -2.72
CA ARG A 83 0.28 7.02 -3.83
C ARG A 83 1.36 5.94 -3.88
N ILE A 84 0.98 4.72 -4.23
CA ILE A 84 1.85 3.56 -4.40
C ILE A 84 1.74 3.14 -5.86
N GLY A 85 2.85 2.94 -6.55
CA GLY A 85 2.93 2.41 -7.91
C GLY A 85 4.05 1.39 -8.03
N TYR A 86 4.16 0.73 -9.20
CA TYR A 86 5.36 0.00 -9.54
C TYR A 86 6.55 0.95 -9.68
N ALA A 87 7.74 0.49 -9.29
CA ALA A 87 8.96 1.18 -9.67
C ALA A 87 9.16 1.04 -11.20
N ASP A 88 9.78 2.04 -11.82
CA ASP A 88 10.17 2.01 -13.24
C ASP A 88 11.32 1.03 -13.50
#